data_AF-X1GAR4-F1
#
_entry.id   AF-X1GAR4-F1
#
_cell.length_a   1.000
_cell.length_b   1.000
_cell.length_c   1.000
_cell.angle_alpha   90.00
_cell.angle_beta   90.00
_cell.angle_gamma   90.00
#
_symmetry.space_group_name_H-M   'P 1'
#
loop_
_entity.id
_entity.type
_entity.pdbx_description
1 polymer ?
#
loop_
_entity_poly.entity_id
_entity_poly.type
_entity_poly.pdbx_seq_one_letter_code
_entity_poly.pdbx_strand_id
1 'polypeptide(L)'
;MEENWSMFEASKENKKILASFEFEPGKVEKGYTDRRLYINLSENKIEEKPIDLQVKETFTGGRGYGIWYLWDAVSSNTKWNDPENEIIFCTGPICGVTQYSG
;
A
#
# COMPACT_ATOMS: atom_id res chain seq x y z
N MET A 1 26.11 -31.91 1.69
CA MET A 1 26.02 -30.45 1.46
C MET A 1 24.70 -30.03 2.08
N GLU A 2 24.72 -29.66 3.36
CA GLU A 2 23.53 -29.21 4.08
C GLU A 2 23.33 -27.73 3.80
N GLU A 3 22.20 -27.39 3.18
CA GLU A 3 21.80 -26.02 2.94
C GLU A 3 21.42 -25.37 4.28
N ASN A 4 22.16 -24.33 4.64
CA ASN A 4 22.00 -23.58 5.87
C ASN A 4 20.80 -22.64 5.76
N TRP A 5 19.63 -23.10 6.22
CA TRP A 5 18.39 -22.33 6.29
C TRP A 5 18.29 -21.40 7.52
N SER A 6 19.38 -21.18 8.27
CA SER A 6 19.31 -20.37 9.51
C SER A 6 19.13 -18.86 9.29
N MET A 7 19.18 -18.38 8.04
CA MET A 7 19.08 -16.94 7.71
C MET A 7 17.70 -16.33 8.00
N PHE A 8 16.65 -17.14 8.21
CA PHE A 8 15.27 -16.66 8.41
C PHE A 8 14.72 -16.84 9.84
N GLU A 9 15.54 -17.23 10.82
CA GLU A 9 15.10 -17.17 12.22
C GLU A 9 15.10 -15.72 12.71
N ALA A 10 14.02 -15.00 12.41
CA ALA A 10 13.78 -13.67 12.95
C ALA A 10 13.72 -13.74 14.48
N SER A 11 14.72 -13.15 15.15
CA SER A 11 14.77 -13.09 16.60
C SER A 11 13.49 -12.41 17.14
N LYS A 12 12.79 -13.10 18.04
CA LYS A 12 11.50 -12.65 18.58
C LYS A 12 11.63 -11.54 19.64
N GLU A 13 12.85 -11.16 20.04
CA GLU A 13 13.07 -10.49 21.32
C GLU A 13 13.22 -8.96 21.31
N ASN A 14 13.15 -8.24 20.18
CA ASN A 14 13.30 -6.76 20.22
C ASN A 14 12.56 -6.00 19.10
N LYS A 15 11.24 -6.21 18.94
CA LYS A 15 10.44 -5.34 18.05
C LYS A 15 9.90 -4.14 18.83
N LYS A 16 10.55 -2.98 18.70
CA LYS A 16 10.02 -1.69 19.18
C LYS A 16 8.96 -1.18 18.20
N ILE A 17 7.76 -0.86 18.69
CA ILE A 17 6.71 -0.21 17.90
C ILE A 17 7.12 1.25 17.67
N LEU A 18 7.25 1.67 16.41
CA LEU A 18 7.61 3.04 16.02
C LEU A 18 6.38 3.91 15.78
N ALA A 19 5.31 3.33 15.23
CA ALA A 19 4.03 3.97 15.02
C ALA A 19 2.91 2.93 15.03
N SER A 20 1.71 3.35 15.41
CA SER A 20 0.48 2.56 15.35
C SER A 20 -0.65 3.43 14.81
N PHE A 21 -1.61 2.80 14.14
CA PHE A 21 -2.78 3.47 13.60
C PHE A 21 -4.01 2.64 13.93
N GLU A 22 -4.98 3.24 14.64
CA GLU A 22 -6.28 2.62 14.87
C GLU A 22 -7.12 2.75 13.60
N PHE A 23 -7.61 1.62 13.11
CA PHE A 23 -8.33 1.54 11.84
C PHE A 23 -9.76 1.07 12.09
N GLU A 24 -10.71 1.92 11.74
CA GLU A 24 -12.12 1.53 11.65
C GLU A 24 -12.43 1.03 10.23
N PRO A 25 -12.94 -0.21 10.06
CA PRO A 25 -13.34 -0.73 8.76
C PRO A 25 -14.34 0.18 8.05
N GLY A 26 -13.99 0.62 6.85
CA GLY A 26 -14.84 1.47 6.01
C GLY A 26 -16.00 0.71 5.38
N LYS A 27 -17.07 1.43 5.05
CA LYS A 27 -18.16 0.91 4.23
C LYS A 27 -17.64 0.60 2.82
N VAL A 28 -18.07 -0.52 2.26
CA VAL A 28 -17.75 -0.89 0.87
C VAL A 28 -18.98 -0.63 0.00
N GLU A 29 -18.81 0.19 -1.04
CA GLU A 29 -19.85 0.50 -2.02
C GLU A 29 -19.38 0.06 -3.41
N LYS A 30 -20.06 -0.94 -3.99
CA LYS A 30 -19.73 -1.51 -5.32
C LYS A 30 -18.26 -1.91 -5.45
N GLY A 31 -17.67 -2.44 -4.37
CA GLY A 31 -16.27 -2.87 -4.34
C GLY A 31 -15.25 -1.80 -3.92
N TYR A 32 -15.70 -0.58 -3.63
CA TYR A 32 -14.81 0.53 -3.27
C TYR A 32 -14.98 0.94 -1.81
N THR A 33 -13.86 1.16 -1.12
CA THR A 33 -13.80 1.82 0.18
C THR A 33 -13.56 3.32 0.07
N ASP A 34 -13.14 3.81 -1.11
CA ASP A 34 -12.81 5.20 -1.44
C ASP A 34 -11.79 5.86 -0.50
N ARG A 35 -10.92 5.05 0.11
CA ARG A 35 -9.85 5.47 1.02
C ARG A 35 -8.57 4.67 0.78
N ARG A 36 -7.44 5.32 1.02
CA ARG A 36 -6.10 4.72 1.00
C ARG A 36 -5.36 5.03 2.29
N LEU A 37 -4.44 4.16 2.65
CA LEU A 37 -3.51 4.39 3.75
C LEU A 37 -2.19 4.92 3.18
N TYR A 38 -1.69 6.01 3.75
CA TYR A 38 -0.40 6.59 3.46
C TYR A 38 0.52 6.39 4.66
N ILE A 39 1.71 5.84 4.43
CA ILE A 39 2.68 5.54 5.48
C ILE A 39 4.01 6.20 5.10
N ASN A 40 4.45 7.17 5.89
CA ASN A 40 5.77 7.77 5.76
C ASN A 40 6.70 7.15 6.80
N LEU A 41 7.69 6.38 6.31
CA LEU A 41 8.65 5.66 7.16
C LEU A 41 9.71 6.57 7.78
N SER A 42 10.04 7.70 7.13
CA SER A 42 11.00 8.67 7.66
C SER A 42 10.44 9.44 8.86
N GLU A 43 9.14 9.74 8.83
CA GLU A 43 8.44 10.49 9.88
C GLU A 43 7.71 9.59 10.88
N ASN A 44 7.68 8.27 10.66
CA ASN A 44 6.84 7.32 11.39
C ASN A 44 5.36 7.76 11.42
N LYS A 45 4.86 8.25 10.29
CA LYS A 45 3.52 8.81 10.16
C LYS A 45 2.61 7.87 9.38
N ILE A 46 1.40 7.64 9.89
CA ILE A 46 0.36 6.86 9.22
C ILE A 46 -0.88 7.72 9.09
N GLU A 47 -1.40 7.87 7.88
CA GLU A 47 -2.56 8.71 7.58
C GLU A 47 -3.53 8.00 6.65
N GLU A 48 -4.82 8.10 6.94
CA GLU A 48 -5.85 7.79 5.97
C GLU A 48 -6.08 8.98 5.04
N LYS A 49 -6.13 8.73 3.74
CA LYS A 49 -6.43 9.73 2.72
C LYS A 49 -7.60 9.25 1.85
N PRO A 50 -8.54 10.13 1.46
CA PRO A 50 -9.56 9.77 0.49
C PRO A 50 -8.92 9.46 -0.88
N ILE A 51 -9.56 8.59 -1.65
CA ILE A 51 -9.28 8.45 -3.08
C ILE A 51 -10.05 9.56 -3.81
N ASP A 52 -9.35 10.34 -4.64
CA ASP A 52 -9.99 11.36 -5.47
C ASP A 52 -10.93 10.70 -6.48
N LEU A 53 -12.11 11.29 -6.69
CA LEU A 53 -13.12 10.79 -7.62
C LEU A 53 -12.55 10.67 -9.05
N GLN A 54 -11.69 11.59 -9.47
CA GLN A 54 -11.09 11.57 -10.80
C GLN A 54 -10.24 10.31 -11.03
N VAL A 55 -9.50 9.87 -10.00
CA VAL A 55 -8.68 8.65 -10.05
C VAL A 55 -9.58 7.44 -10.29
N LYS A 56 -10.68 7.37 -9.55
CA LYS A 56 -11.68 6.30 -9.64
C LYS A 56 -12.34 6.24 -11.01
N GLU A 57 -12.79 7.38 -11.52
CA GLU A 57 -13.44 7.48 -12.83
C GLU A 57 -12.50 7.17 -13.99
N THR A 58 -11.21 7.53 -13.87
CA THR A 58 -10.23 7.29 -14.93
C THR A 58 -9.73 5.85 -14.96
N PHE A 59 -9.43 5.26 -13.80
CA PHE A 59 -8.62 4.03 -13.73
C PHE A 59 -9.31 2.81 -13.12
N THR A 60 -10.53 2.93 -12.58
CA THR A 60 -11.31 1.83 -11.95
C THR A 60 -10.65 1.16 -10.72
N GLY A 61 -9.32 1.01 -10.64
CA GLY A 61 -8.64 0.40 -9.49
C GLY A 61 -7.33 -0.31 -9.86
N GLY A 62 -6.80 -1.09 -8.91
CA GLY A 62 -5.65 -1.97 -9.12
C GLY A 62 -4.44 -1.26 -9.69
N ARG A 63 -3.88 -1.79 -10.80
CA ARG A 63 -2.71 -1.22 -11.46
C ARG A 63 -2.92 0.23 -11.90
N GLY A 64 -4.13 0.62 -12.28
CA GLY A 64 -4.41 1.98 -12.71
C GLY A 64 -4.23 3.00 -11.60
N TYR A 65 -4.68 2.68 -10.38
CA TYR A 65 -4.42 3.51 -9.19
C TYR A 65 -2.92 3.53 -8.87
N GLY A 66 -2.26 2.37 -8.98
CA GLY A 66 -0.83 2.26 -8.79
C GLY A 66 -0.05 3.22 -9.69
N ILE A 67 -0.40 3.28 -10.98
CA ILE A 67 0.24 4.19 -11.94
C ILE A 67 -0.07 5.66 -11.62
N TRP A 68 -1.30 6.01 -11.27
CA TRP A 68 -1.66 7.39 -10.94
C TRP A 68 -0.83 7.91 -9.77
N TYR A 69 -0.80 7.17 -8.65
CA TYR A 69 -0.08 7.62 -7.47
C TYR A 69 1.43 7.53 -7.65
N LEU A 70 1.94 6.55 -8.40
CA LEU A 70 3.37 6.50 -8.69
C LEU A 70 3.80 7.70 -9.53
N TRP A 71 2.99 8.08 -10.52
CA TRP A 71 3.24 9.24 -11.36
C TRP A 71 3.27 10.55 -10.57
N ASP A 72 2.43 10.68 -9.55
CA ASP A 72 2.40 11.84 -8.65
C ASP A 72 3.60 11.86 -7.68
N ALA A 73 4.07 10.69 -7.25
CA ALA A 73 5.14 10.56 -6.27
C ALA A 73 6.56 10.78 -6.84
N VAL A 74 6.80 10.44 -8.10
CA VAL A 74 8.16 10.41 -8.67
C VAL A 74 8.39 11.50 -9.72
N SER A 75 9.66 11.85 -9.93
CA SER A 75 10.11 12.75 -10.99
C SER A 75 11.07 12.03 -11.94
N SER A 76 11.46 12.68 -13.04
CA SER A 76 12.49 12.15 -13.96
C SER A 76 13.85 11.93 -13.29
N ASN A 77 14.09 12.51 -12.12
CA ASN A 77 15.35 12.39 -11.38
C ASN A 77 15.29 11.37 -10.24
N THR A 78 14.09 10.88 -9.90
CA THR A 78 13.89 9.93 -8.81
C THR A 78 14.53 8.58 -9.15
N LYS A 79 15.37 8.06 -8.27
CA LYS A 79 16.00 6.74 -8.42
C LYS A 79 15.19 5.68 -7.69
N TRP A 80 15.46 4.43 -8.07
CA TRP A 80 14.76 3.27 -7.52
C TRP A 80 14.90 3.12 -6.00
N ASN A 81 15.98 3.64 -5.39
CA ASN A 81 16.29 3.53 -3.96
C ASN A 81 16.24 4.85 -3.19
N ASP A 82 15.73 5.92 -3.80
CA ASP A 82 15.59 7.19 -3.11
C ASP A 82 14.39 7.13 -2.13
N PRO A 83 14.47 7.78 -0.96
CA PRO A 83 13.42 7.71 0.06
C PRO A 83 12.06 8.28 -0.38
N GLU A 84 12.04 9.17 -1.38
CA GLU A 84 10.82 9.68 -1.99
C GLU A 84 10.16 8.72 -2.99
N ASN A 85 10.83 7.62 -3.37
CA ASN A 85 10.25 6.63 -4.26
C ASN A 85 9.20 5.80 -3.52
N GLU A 86 7.92 6.12 -3.74
CA GLU A 86 6.82 5.45 -3.07
C GLU A 86 6.62 4.00 -3.54
N ILE A 87 6.36 3.11 -2.58
CA ILE A 87 5.92 1.73 -2.85
C ILE A 87 4.40 1.68 -2.72
N ILE A 88 3.73 1.27 -3.79
CA ILE A 88 2.28 1.34 -3.89
C ILE A 88 1.68 -0.07 -3.96
N PHE A 89 0.85 -0.39 -2.97
CA PHE A 89 0.01 -1.58 -2.96
C PHE A 89 -1.40 -1.18 -3.35
N CYS A 90 -1.90 -1.71 -4.46
CA CYS A 90 -3.25 -1.42 -4.94
C CYS A 90 -3.98 -2.71 -5.29
N THR A 91 -5.26 -2.73 -4.95
CA THR A 91 -6.21 -3.80 -5.29
C THR A 91 -7.27 -3.26 -6.25
N GLY A 92 -7.85 -4.15 -7.04
CA GLY A 92 -9.02 -3.81 -7.86
C GLY A 92 -10.32 -3.89 -7.04
N PRO A 93 -11.43 -3.33 -7.54
CA PRO A 93 -12.72 -3.32 -6.84
C PRO A 93 -13.34 -4.71 -6.62
N ILE A 94 -12.86 -5.73 -7.34
CA ILE A 94 -13.33 -7.12 -7.20
C ILE A 94 -12.42 -7.89 -6.21
N CYS A 95 -11.34 -7.30 -5.71
CA CYS A 95 -10.44 -7.98 -4.77
C CYS A 95 -11.17 -8.31 -3.45
N GLY A 96 -10.98 -9.53 -2.96
CA GLY A 96 -11.58 -9.99 -1.70
C GLY A 96 -13.00 -10.53 -1.81
N VAL A 97 -13.62 -10.53 -3.00
CA VAL A 97 -14.90 -11.25 -3.21
C VAL A 97 -14.66 -12.75 -3.28
N THR A 98 -15.57 -13.56 -2.75
CA THR A 98 -15.41 -15.03 -2.72
C THR A 98 -15.95 -15.72 -3.97
N GLN A 99 -16.77 -15.03 -4.77
CA GLN A 99 -17.43 -15.58 -5.96
C GLN A 99 -16.59 -15.47 -7.23
N TYR A 100 -15.46 -14.77 -7.18
CA TYR A 100 -14.53 -14.62 -8.29
C TYR A 100 -13.14 -14.96 -7.79
N SER A 101 -12.50 -15.96 -8.38
CA SER A 101 -11.22 -16.50 -7.90
C SER A 101 -10.03 -15.57 -8.08
N GLY A 102 -10.17 -14.48 -8.85
CA GLY A 102 -9.02 -13.76 -9.39
C GLY A 102 -8.36 -14.52 -10.54
#